data_AF-A0A821EL79-F1
#
_entry.id   AF-A0A821EL79-F1
#
_cell.length_a   1.000
_cell.length_b   1.000
_cell.length_c   1.000
_cell.angle_alpha   90.00
_cell.angle_beta   90.00
_cell.angle_gamma   90.00
#
_symmetry.space_group_name_H-M   'P 1'
#
loop_
_entity.id
_entity.type
_entity.pdbx_description
1 polymer ?
#
loop_
_entity_poly.entity_id
_entity_poly.type
_entity_poly.pdbx_seq_one_letter_code
_entity_poly.pdbx_strand_id
1 'polypeptide(L)'
;MFGLQCSHNNDKAVYLSGPKVCYRKQIVYGEAAQLQFDTLRTEYAELNTLADRKCDVAIVDEVDSMLIDDSSKIARSASSMSGMDQLQIIYHLLWHQLVSLQEKIIRLDNKMYLFYGKIKFEEKAC
;
A
#
# COMPACT_ATOMS: atom_id res chain seq x y z
N MET A 1 -5.69 42.88 16.75
CA MET A 1 -5.24 41.47 16.91
C MET A 1 -4.30 41.14 15.75
N PHE A 2 -3.26 40.33 15.95
CA PHE A 2 -1.97 40.25 15.24
C PHE A 2 -1.90 40.14 13.68
N GLY A 3 -3.00 40.33 12.93
CA GLY A 3 -2.98 40.37 11.45
C GLY A 3 -2.71 39.02 10.79
N LEU A 4 -2.78 37.92 11.55
CA LEU A 4 -2.55 36.56 11.07
C LEU A 4 -3.81 35.97 10.42
N GLN A 5 -3.61 35.23 9.34
CA GLN A 5 -4.66 34.49 8.66
C GLN A 5 -4.65 33.02 9.07
N CYS A 6 -5.80 32.54 9.53
CA CYS A 6 -6.01 31.16 9.94
C CYS A 6 -7.06 30.49 9.04
N SER A 7 -6.94 29.18 8.83
CA SER A 7 -7.97 28.35 8.21
C SER A 7 -8.06 26.99 8.91
N HIS A 8 -9.11 26.24 8.59
CA HIS A 8 -9.34 24.91 9.10
C HIS A 8 -9.50 23.94 7.93
N ASN A 9 -8.73 22.85 7.94
CA ASN A 9 -8.96 21.70 7.08
C ASN A 9 -10.09 20.88 7.72
N ASN A 10 -11.31 21.04 7.19
CA ASN A 10 -12.49 20.27 7.61
C ASN A 10 -13.30 19.87 6.37
N ASP A 11 -12.60 19.64 5.24
CA ASP A 11 -13.23 19.25 4.00
C ASP A 11 -13.80 17.84 4.14
N LYS A 12 -15.13 17.76 4.24
CA LYS A 12 -15.90 16.51 4.22
C LYS A 12 -16.28 16.07 2.80
N ALA A 13 -16.06 16.93 1.81
CA ALA A 13 -16.35 16.64 0.42
C ALA A 13 -15.29 15.71 -0.19
N VAL A 14 -15.69 14.92 -1.18
CA VAL A 14 -14.76 14.09 -1.97
C VAL A 14 -13.80 15.01 -2.70
N TYR A 15 -12.57 15.08 -2.20
CA TYR A 15 -11.52 15.89 -2.78
C TYR A 15 -11.03 15.24 -4.08
N LEU A 16 -11.17 15.97 -5.20
CA LEU A 16 -10.91 15.46 -6.54
C LEU A 16 -9.47 15.74 -7.00
N SER A 17 -9.02 17.00 -6.94
CA SER A 17 -7.66 17.41 -7.33
C SER A 17 -7.42 18.91 -7.02
N GLY A 18 -6.15 19.32 -6.91
CA GLY A 18 -5.73 20.72 -6.90
C GLY A 18 -5.64 21.38 -5.51
N PRO A 19 -4.90 22.49 -5.38
CA PRO A 19 -4.53 23.06 -4.09
C PRO A 19 -5.75 23.43 -3.24
N LYS A 20 -5.82 22.90 -2.00
CA LYS A 20 -6.86 23.33 -1.06
C LYS A 20 -6.60 24.77 -0.62
N VAL A 21 -7.67 25.55 -0.53
CA VAL A 21 -7.60 26.98 -0.18
C VAL A 21 -7.08 27.19 1.25
N CYS A 22 -7.35 26.23 2.16
CA CYS A 22 -6.91 26.30 3.55
C CYS A 22 -5.38 26.39 3.69
N TYR A 23 -4.62 25.66 2.86
CA TYR A 23 -3.15 25.64 2.92
C TYR A 23 -2.48 26.95 2.45
N ARG A 24 -3.23 27.85 1.81
CA ARG A 24 -2.76 29.20 1.46
C ARG A 24 -2.71 30.16 2.65
N LYS A 25 -3.27 29.78 3.80
CA LYS A 25 -3.24 30.60 5.02
C LYS A 25 -1.97 30.33 5.83
N GLN A 26 -1.61 31.27 6.71
CA GLN A 26 -0.40 31.14 7.52
C GLN A 26 -0.52 29.97 8.52
N ILE A 27 -1.68 29.88 9.18
CA ILE A 27 -1.97 28.85 10.17
C ILE A 27 -3.12 27.98 9.67
N VAL A 28 -2.93 26.66 9.75
CA VAL A 28 -3.94 25.67 9.35
C VAL A 28 -4.20 24.75 10.53
N TYR A 29 -5.44 24.73 11.00
CA TYR A 29 -5.94 23.78 11.97
C TYR A 29 -6.56 22.57 11.26
N GLY A 30 -6.56 21.42 11.89
CA GLY A 30 -7.15 20.22 11.31
C GLY A 30 -6.90 19.00 12.17
N GLU A 31 -7.63 17.94 11.87
CA GLU A 31 -7.39 16.62 12.44
C GLU A 31 -6.09 16.04 11.89
N ALA A 32 -5.30 15.38 12.73
CA ALA A 32 -4.03 14.77 12.33
C ALA A 32 -4.20 13.83 11.13
N ALA A 33 -5.26 13.01 11.12
CA ALA A 33 -5.56 12.10 10.01
C ALA A 33 -5.75 12.84 8.68
N GLN A 34 -6.51 13.93 8.65
CA GLN A 34 -6.76 14.70 7.42
C GLN A 34 -5.48 15.32 6.87
N LEU A 35 -4.64 15.87 7.74
CA LEU A 35 -3.35 16.47 7.36
C LEU A 35 -2.37 15.41 6.84
N GLN A 36 -2.34 14.23 7.45
CA GLN A 36 -1.54 13.09 6.98
C GLN A 36 -2.00 12.61 5.60
N PHE A 37 -3.31 12.46 5.37
CA PHE A 37 -3.82 12.05 4.06
C PHE A 37 -3.58 13.10 2.97
N ASP A 38 -3.67 14.40 3.27
CA ASP A 38 -3.36 15.45 2.29
C ASP A 38 -1.87 15.50 1.92
N THR A 39 -1.00 15.17 2.88
CA THR A 39 0.44 14.96 2.62
C THR A 39 0.64 13.77 1.69
N LEU A 40 0.01 12.63 1.97
CA LEU A 40 0.08 11.44 1.11
C LEU A 40 -0.44 11.72 -0.32
N ARG A 41 -1.54 12.47 -0.45
CA ARG A 41 -2.09 12.87 -1.76
C ARG A 41 -1.15 13.78 -2.55
N THR A 42 -0.43 14.66 -1.87
CA THR A 42 0.51 15.57 -2.53
C THR A 42 1.75 14.81 -2.99
N GLU A 43 2.33 13.98 -2.13
CA GLU A 43 3.59 13.27 -2.41
C GLU A 43 3.41 12.06 -3.32
N TYR A 44 2.37 11.24 -3.12
CA TYR A 44 2.20 9.98 -3.86
C TYR A 44 1.24 10.07 -5.04
N ALA A 45 0.20 10.91 -4.94
CA ALA A 45 -0.79 11.05 -6.02
C ALA A 45 -0.56 12.29 -6.89
N GLU A 46 0.47 13.10 -6.58
CA GLU A 46 0.85 14.32 -7.31
C GLU A 46 -0.33 15.30 -7.50
N LEU A 47 -1.31 15.29 -6.59
CA LEU A 47 -2.54 16.10 -6.70
C LEU A 47 -2.33 17.57 -6.28
N ASN A 48 -1.13 17.93 -5.85
CA ASN A 48 -0.77 19.24 -5.27
C ASN A 48 -1.79 19.75 -4.23
N THR A 49 -2.21 18.87 -3.32
CA THR A 49 -3.24 19.19 -2.31
C THR A 49 -2.78 20.26 -1.32
N LEU A 50 -1.49 20.25 -0.96
CA LEU A 50 -0.87 21.18 -0.02
C LEU A 50 -0.58 22.58 -0.61
N ALA A 51 -0.88 22.84 -1.88
CA ALA A 51 -0.62 24.14 -2.51
C ALA A 51 0.85 24.59 -2.40
N ASP A 52 1.77 23.66 -2.64
CA ASP A 52 3.24 23.85 -2.50
C ASP A 52 3.72 24.24 -1.08
N ARG A 53 2.85 24.14 -0.07
CA ARG A 53 3.20 24.38 1.34
C ARG A 53 4.11 23.28 1.85
N LYS A 54 5.26 23.66 2.41
CA LYS A 54 6.13 22.76 3.18
C LYS A 54 5.68 22.67 4.64
N CYS A 55 5.77 21.48 5.23
CA CYS A 55 5.51 21.30 6.65
C CYS A 55 6.73 21.73 7.46
N ASP A 56 6.85 23.03 7.75
CA ASP A 56 8.00 23.57 8.50
C ASP A 56 7.85 23.36 10.01
N VAL A 57 6.63 23.60 10.54
CA VAL A 57 6.31 23.46 11.97
C VAL A 57 4.91 22.88 12.13
N ALA A 58 4.79 21.85 12.97
CA ALA A 58 3.53 21.25 13.39
C ALA A 58 3.42 21.30 14.91
N ILE A 59 2.29 21.78 15.42
CA ILE A 59 1.94 21.72 16.84
C ILE A 59 0.81 20.70 16.95
N VAL A 60 1.04 19.65 17.73
CA VAL A 60 0.10 18.55 17.92
C VAL A 60 -0.49 18.68 19.31
N ASP A 61 -1.82 18.74 19.38
CA ASP A 61 -2.55 18.62 20.63
C ASP A 61 -2.78 17.13 20.94
N GLU A 62 -2.86 16.77 22.22
CA GLU A 62 -3.06 15.38 22.68
C GLU A 62 -2.09 14.36 22.04
N VAL A 63 -0.79 14.65 22.18
CA VAL A 63 0.28 13.86 21.53
C VAL A 63 0.37 12.42 22.05
N ASP A 64 -0.04 12.16 23.29
CA ASP A 64 -0.12 10.83 23.88
C ASP A 64 -1.19 9.97 23.20
N SER A 65 -2.39 10.52 22.97
CA SER A 65 -3.44 9.86 22.19
C SER A 65 -2.96 9.50 20.78
N MET A 66 -2.20 10.39 20.12
CA MET A 66 -1.71 10.13 18.77
C MET A 66 -0.57 9.09 18.72
N LEU A 67 0.38 9.14 19.67
CA LEU A 67 1.59 8.33 19.62
C LEU A 67 1.50 7.01 20.38
N ILE A 68 0.53 6.85 21.29
CA ILE A 68 0.36 5.64 22.09
C ILE A 68 -0.90 4.91 21.62
N ASP A 69 -2.06 5.56 21.74
CA ASP A 69 -3.36 4.91 21.47
C ASP A 69 -3.54 4.64 19.98
N ASP A 70 -3.22 5.63 19.15
CA ASP A 70 -3.35 5.56 17.69
C ASP A 70 -2.04 5.21 16.97
N SER A 71 -1.02 4.76 17.72
CA SER A 71 0.29 4.34 17.20
C SER A 71 0.22 3.26 16.10
N SER A 72 -0.82 2.43 16.16
CA SER A 72 -1.06 1.35 15.20
C SER A 72 -1.85 1.78 13.96
N LYS A 73 -2.45 2.98 13.97
CA LYS A 73 -3.23 3.49 12.84
C LYS A 73 -2.29 4.14 11.82
N ILE A 74 -2.16 3.51 10.66
CA ILE A 74 -1.38 4.04 9.54
C ILE A 74 -2.32 4.65 8.52
N ALA A 75 -2.13 5.94 8.22
CA ALA A 75 -2.76 6.57 7.07
C ALA A 75 -2.24 5.89 5.79
N ARG A 76 -3.11 5.15 5.10
CA ARG A 76 -2.75 4.40 3.90
C ARG A 76 -3.72 4.73 2.77
N SER A 77 -3.19 5.35 1.71
CA SER A 77 -3.90 5.44 0.44
C SER A 77 -3.68 4.14 -0.32
N ALA A 78 -4.72 3.30 -0.38
CA ALA A 78 -4.69 2.06 -1.16
C ALA A 78 -5.63 2.22 -2.36
N SER A 79 -5.04 2.26 -3.55
CA SER A 79 -5.77 2.16 -4.82
C SER A 79 -5.38 0.87 -5.52
N SER A 80 -6.29 0.29 -6.30
CA SER A 80 -5.92 -0.75 -7.25
C SER A 80 -4.95 -0.17 -8.27
N MET A 81 -3.77 -0.77 -8.38
CA MET A 81 -2.85 -0.45 -9.48
C MET A 81 -3.37 -1.16 -10.74
N SER A 82 -3.73 -0.38 -11.76
CA SER A 82 -4.13 -0.93 -13.05
C SER A 82 -3.04 -1.85 -13.60
N GLY A 83 -3.42 -3.04 -14.05
CA GLY A 83 -2.49 -4.03 -14.59
C GLY A 83 -1.91 -5.01 -13.56
N MET A 84 -2.06 -4.78 -12.25
CA MET A 84 -1.64 -5.77 -11.25
C MET A 84 -2.41 -7.09 -11.36
N ASP A 85 -3.67 -7.04 -11.80
CA ASP A 85 -4.48 -8.24 -12.06
C ASP A 85 -3.88 -9.13 -13.15
N GLN A 86 -3.10 -8.57 -14.09
CA GLN A 86 -2.44 -9.34 -15.15
C GLN A 86 -1.33 -10.25 -14.59
N LEU A 87 -0.72 -9.89 -13.45
CA LEU A 87 0.26 -10.74 -12.78
C LEU A 87 -0.38 -12.03 -12.25
N GLN A 88 -1.68 -12.04 -11.99
CA GLN A 88 -2.39 -13.23 -11.52
C GLN A 88 -2.21 -14.41 -12.48
N ILE A 89 -2.25 -14.16 -13.79
CA ILE A 89 -2.05 -15.20 -14.81
C ILE A 89 -0.63 -15.74 -14.73
N ILE A 90 0.37 -14.85 -14.59
CA ILE A 90 1.78 -15.25 -14.47
C ILE A 90 1.98 -16.12 -13.22
N TYR A 91 1.40 -15.74 -12.09
CA TYR A 91 1.47 -16.54 -10.86
C TYR A 91 0.83 -17.92 -11.01
N HIS A 92 -0.32 -18.00 -11.70
CA HIS A 92 -0.95 -19.30 -11.98
C HIS A 92 -0.09 -20.19 -12.87
N LEU A 93 0.53 -19.63 -13.90
CA LEU A 93 1.43 -20.39 -14.78
C LEU A 93 2.67 -20.90 -14.03
N LEU A 94 3.29 -20.06 -13.19
CA LEU A 94 4.41 -20.45 -12.35
C LEU A 94 4.03 -21.55 -11.37
N TRP A 95 2.88 -21.42 -10.71
CA TRP A 95 2.37 -22.43 -9.80
C TRP A 95 2.12 -23.77 -10.51
N HIS A 96 1.48 -23.73 -11.68
CA HIS A 96 1.21 -24.93 -12.46
C HIS A 96 2.52 -25.64 -12.90
N GLN A 97 3.54 -24.87 -13.28
CA GLN A 97 4.86 -25.44 -13.60
C GLN A 97 5.53 -26.07 -12.36
N LEU A 98 5.46 -25.41 -11.21
CA LEU A 98 5.99 -25.96 -9.95
C LEU A 98 5.31 -27.26 -9.56
N VAL A 99 3.98 -27.33 -9.62
CA VAL A 99 3.22 -28.56 -9.35
C VAL A 99 3.61 -29.67 -10.33
N SER A 100 3.70 -29.37 -11.63
CA SER A 100 4.12 -30.36 -12.63
C SER A 100 5.55 -30.86 -12.41
N LEU A 101 6.45 -30.01 -11.91
CA LEU A 101 7.80 -30.41 -11.55
C LEU A 101 7.82 -31.28 -10.28
N GLN A 102 7.01 -30.93 -9.28
CA GLN A 102 6.89 -31.71 -8.04
C GLN A 102 6.45 -33.14 -8.33
N GLU A 103 5.48 -33.35 -9.22
CA GLU A 103 5.03 -34.68 -9.63
C GLU A 103 6.11 -35.50 -10.34
N LYS A 104 7.11 -34.84 -10.94
CA LYS A 104 8.23 -35.49 -11.65
C LYS A 104 9.43 -35.75 -10.75
N ILE A 105 9.43 -35.22 -9.53
CA ILE A 105 10.51 -35.39 -8.56
C ILE A 105 10.15 -36.54 -7.62
N ILE A 106 10.96 -37.60 -7.65
CA ILE A 106 10.82 -38.75 -6.73
C ILE A 106 12.11 -38.89 -5.92
N ARG A 107 11.96 -39.19 -4.63
CA ARG A 107 13.07 -39.58 -3.76
C ARG A 107 13.10 -41.09 -3.63
N LEU A 108 14.24 -41.68 -4.01
CA LEU A 108 14.53 -43.11 -3.83
C LEU A 108 15.93 -43.23 -3.23
N ASP A 109 16.08 -44.01 -2.16
CA ASP A 109 17.36 -44.31 -1.51
C ASP A 109 18.24 -43.08 -1.24
N ASN A 110 17.64 -42.06 -0.62
CA ASN A 110 18.30 -40.80 -0.25
C ASN A 110 18.85 -39.97 -1.44
N LYS A 111 18.47 -40.32 -2.67
CA LYS A 111 18.78 -39.60 -3.91
C LYS A 111 17.50 -39.05 -4.52
N MET A 112 17.60 -37.88 -5.14
CA MET A 112 16.48 -37.21 -5.79
C MET A 112 16.60 -37.39 -7.30
N TYR A 113 15.52 -37.86 -7.93
CA TYR A 113 15.46 -38.12 -9.36
C TYR A 113 14.37 -37.26 -10.01
N LEU A 114 14.68 -36.69 -11.17
CA LEU A 114 13.75 -35.91 -11.99
C LEU A 114 13.43 -36.70 -13.25
N PHE A 115 12.16 -37.05 -13.45
CA PHE A 115 11.72 -37.87 -14.58
C PHE A 115 11.16 -37.01 -15.72
N TYR A 116 11.66 -37.25 -16.93
CA TYR A 116 11.14 -36.65 -18.16
C TYR A 116 10.40 -37.72 -18.98
N GLY A 117 9.11 -37.95 -18.71
CA GLY A 117 8.30 -38.93 -19.45
C GLY A 117 7.08 -39.47 -18.71
N LYS A 118 6.37 -40.44 -19.31
CA LYS A 118 5.28 -41.19 -18.65
C LYS A 118 5.87 -42.34 -17.84
N ILE A 119 5.67 -42.33 -16.52
CA ILE A 119 6.06 -43.42 -15.64
C ILE A 119 4.94 -44.46 -15.66
N LYS A 120 5.26 -45.71 -15.99
CA LYS A 120 4.39 -46.87 -15.75
C LYS A 120 5.08 -47.74 -14.70
N PHE A 121 4.38 -48.00 -13.61
CA PHE A 121 4.80 -49.00 -12.65
C PHE A 121 4.28 -50.36 -13.14
N GLU A 122 5.19 -51.25 -13.52
CA GLU A 122 4.84 -52.65 -13.74
C GLU A 122 5.01 -53.41 -12.43
N GLU A 123 3.90 -53.88 -11.87
CA GLU A 123 3.95 -54.89 -10.83
C GLU A 123 4.44 -56.19 -11.47
N LYS A 124 5.65 -56.62 -11.10
CA LYS A 124 6.06 -58.01 -11.33
C LYS A 124 5.21 -58.89 -10.44
N ALA A 125 4.19 -59.53 -11.03
CA ALA A 125 3.52 -60.65 -10.41
C ALA A 125 4.57 -61.75 -10.15
N CYS A 126 4.83 -62.01 -8.87
CA CYS A 126 5.53 -63.21 -8.42
C CYS A 126 4.60 -64.42 -8.48
#